data_AF-A0A3G1A8J1-F1
#
_entry.id   AF-A0A3G1A8J1-F1
#
_cell.length_a   1.000
_cell.length_b   1.000
_cell.length_c   1.000
_cell.angle_alpha   90.00
_cell.angle_beta   90.00
_cell.angle_gamma   90.00
#
_symmetry.space_group_name_H-M   'P 1'
#
loop_
_entity.id
_entity.type
_entity.pdbx_description
1 polymer ?
#
loop_
_entity_poly.entity_id
_entity_poly.type
_entity_poly.pdbx_seq_one_letter_code
_entity_poly.pdbx_strand_id
1 'polypeptide(L)' 'MDIGIENLDLVVVNFTPFSLALDILTRGKVIYCSDEDELFEDRLRAIKLYDDWLYFSRYFVERELRKVTR' A
#
# COMPACT_ATOMS: atom_id res chain seq x y z
N MET A 1 -16.20 14.69 -26.17
CA MET A 1 -14.93 14.14 -25.69
C MET A 1 -15.27 13.50 -24.36
N ASP A 2 -15.50 12.19 -24.38
CA ASP A 2 -15.85 11.43 -23.19
C ASP A 2 -14.58 11.36 -22.33
N ILE A 3 -14.66 11.85 -21.09
CA ILE A 3 -13.50 11.93 -20.19
C ILE A 3 -13.17 10.56 -19.58
N GLY A 4 -13.91 9.50 -19.97
CA GLY A 4 -13.60 8.12 -19.62
C GLY A 4 -13.64 7.85 -18.12
N ILE A 5 -14.51 8.58 -17.40
CA ILE A 5 -14.63 8.51 -15.94
C ILE A 5 -14.95 7.09 -15.46
N GLU A 6 -15.54 6.26 -16.32
CA GLU A 6 -15.80 4.84 -16.07
C GLU A 6 -14.54 4.01 -15.78
N ASN A 7 -13.35 4.48 -16.18
CA ASN A 7 -12.05 3.82 -15.93
C ASN A 7 -11.21 4.56 -14.89
N LEU A 8 -11.84 5.18 -13.88
CA LEU A 8 -11.16 5.89 -12.80
C LEU A 8 -11.47 5.25 -11.45
N ASP A 9 -10.46 4.66 -10.83
CA ASP A 9 -10.53 4.22 -9.43
C ASP A 9 -9.97 5.30 -8.51
N LEU A 10 -10.74 5.65 -7.48
CA LEU A 10 -10.30 6.57 -6.43
C LEU A 10 -10.08 5.78 -5.13
N VAL A 11 -8.91 5.99 -4.53
CA VAL A 11 -8.49 5.28 -3.33
C VAL A 11 -8.04 6.27 -2.27
N VAL A 12 -8.54 6.10 -1.04
CA VAL A 12 -8.08 6.84 0.14
C VAL A 12 -6.94 6.06 0.79
N VAL A 13 -5.70 6.50 0.53
CA VAL A 13 -4.45 5.76 0.87
C VAL A 13 -4.42 5.32 2.34
N ASN A 14 -4.88 6.16 3.27
CA ASN A 14 -4.84 5.89 4.72
C ASN A 14 -5.55 4.60 5.17
N PHE A 15 -6.50 4.09 4.38
CA PHE A 15 -7.28 2.88 4.71
C PHE A 15 -6.96 1.70 3.79
N THR A 16 -5.92 1.82 2.96
CA THR A 16 -5.55 0.76 2.02
C THR A 16 -4.71 -0.32 2.70
N PRO A 17 -4.72 -1.55 2.14
CA PRO A 17 -3.72 -2.56 2.51
C PRO A 17 -2.30 -2.01 2.34
N PHE A 18 -1.38 -2.41 3.23
CA PHE A 18 -0.01 -1.90 3.24
C PHE A 18 0.74 -2.07 1.92
N SER A 19 0.46 -3.17 1.20
CA SER A 19 1.02 -3.42 -0.13
C SER A 19 0.58 -2.36 -1.15
N LEU A 20 -0.70 -2.00 -1.14
CA LEU A 20 -1.24 -0.99 -2.05
C LEU A 20 -0.74 0.42 -1.67
N ALA A 21 -0.70 0.74 -0.37
CA ALA A 21 -0.13 2.00 0.12
C ALA A 21 1.33 2.16 -0.34
N LEU A 22 2.14 1.11 -0.21
CA LEU A 22 3.53 1.10 -0.66
C LEU A 22 3.64 1.35 -2.16
N ASP A 23 2.88 0.61 -2.98
CA ASP A 23 2.94 0.76 -4.44
C ASP A 23 2.54 2.18 -4.87
N ILE A 24 1.49 2.75 -4.29
CA ILE A 24 1.06 4.13 -4.56
C ILE A 24 2.17 5.12 -4.21
N LEU A 25 2.72 5.02 -2.99
CA LEU A 25 3.66 6.03 -2.47
C LEU A 25 5.06 5.94 -3.08
N THR A 26 5.48 4.75 -3.55
CA THR A 26 6.81 4.52 -4.13
C THR A 26 6.85 4.54 -5.66
N ARG A 27 5.78 4.07 -6.32
CA ARG A 27 5.73 3.99 -7.80
C ARG A 27 4.80 5.02 -8.42
N GLY A 28 3.87 5.57 -7.65
CA GLY A 28 2.93 6.57 -8.12
C GLY A 28 3.59 7.90 -8.48
N LYS A 29 2.92 8.65 -9.35
CA LYS A 29 3.32 10.02 -9.70
C LYS A 29 2.46 11.01 -8.94
N VAL A 30 3.10 11.91 -8.21
CA VAL A 30 2.42 13.00 -7.50
C VAL A 30 1.86 13.98 -8.54
N ILE A 31 0.56 14.22 -8.48
CA ILE A 31 -0.13 15.22 -9.30
C ILE A 31 -0.20 16.55 -8.53
N TYR A 32 -0.44 16.48 -7.23
CA TYR A 32 -0.50 17.63 -6.32
C TYR A 32 -0.02 17.21 -4.93
N CYS A 33 0.71 18.11 -4.26
CA CYS A 33 1.15 17.95 -2.88
C CYS A 33 1.35 19.35 -2.29
N SER A 34 0.72 19.64 -1.15
CA SER A 34 0.86 20.92 -0.45
C SER A 34 2.02 20.94 0.54
N ASP A 35 2.44 19.76 1.02
CA ASP A 35 3.47 19.57 2.04
C ASP A 35 4.36 18.38 1.64
N GLU A 36 5.56 18.68 1.14
CA GLU A 36 6.50 17.66 0.68
C GLU A 36 7.15 16.89 1.82
N ASP A 37 7.26 17.49 3.01
CA ASP A 37 7.83 16.84 4.19
C ASP A 37 6.86 15.78 4.73
N GLU A 38 5.56 16.10 4.77
CA GLU A 38 4.52 15.12 5.13
C GLU A 38 4.50 13.94 4.15
N LEU A 39 4.60 14.21 2.84
CA LEU A 39 4.68 13.14 1.83
C LEU A 39 5.92 12.26 2.00
N PHE A 40 7.07 12.86 2.36
CA PHE A 40 8.28 12.10 2.63
C PHE A 40 8.11 11.17 3.84
N GLU A 41 7.54 11.68 4.94
CA GLU A 41 7.25 10.89 6.12
C GLU A 41 6.25 9.75 5.84
N ASP A 42 5.23 10.01 5.02
CA ASP A 42 4.27 8.99 4.60
C ASP A 42 4.93 7.86 3.81
N ARG A 43 5.87 8.19 2.91
CA ARG A 43 6.65 7.20 2.16
C ARG A 43 7.48 6.33 3.09
N LEU A 44 8.21 6.94 4.03
CA LEU A 44 9.00 6.18 5.00
C LEU A 44 8.12 5.27 5.87
N ARG A 45 6.97 5.78 6.30
CA ARG A 45 6.01 5.02 7.11
C ARG A 45 5.46 3.81 6.34
N ALA A 46 5.11 3.98 5.06
CA ALA A 46 4.60 2.90 4.23
C ALA A 46 5.63 1.78 4.03
N ILE A 47 6.90 2.14 3.78
CA ILE A 47 8.01 1.17 3.67
C ILE A 47 8.12 0.37 4.97
N LYS A 48 8.19 1.07 6.11
CA LYS A 48 8.33 0.41 7.42
C LYS A 48 7.15 -0.53 7.73
N LEU A 49 5.92 -0.07 7.53
CA LEU A 49 4.72 -0.87 7.77
C LEU A 49 4.67 -2.11 6.87
N TYR A 50 5.09 -1.98 5.61
CA TYR A 50 5.17 -3.12 4.70
C TYR A 50 6.23 -4.13 5.13
N ASP A 51 7.42 -3.68 5.54
CA ASP A 51 8.48 -4.56 6.05
C ASP A 51 8.06 -5.29 7.34
N ASP A 52 7.43 -4.57 8.27
CA ASP A 52 6.84 -5.15 9.48
C ASP A 52 5.80 -6.21 9.11
N TRP A 53 4.91 -5.91 8.17
CA TRP A 53 3.91 -6.85 7.68
C TRP A 53 4.55 -8.08 7.01
N LEU A 54 5.60 -7.93 6.20
CA LEU A 54 6.33 -9.05 5.59
C LEU A 54 6.99 -9.94 6.66
N TYR A 55 7.46 -9.36 7.75
CA TYR A 55 8.00 -10.12 8.87
C TYR A 55 6.91 -10.98 9.53
N PHE A 56 5.75 -10.41 9.88
CA PHE A 56 4.68 -11.14 10.55
C PHE A 56 3.91 -12.11 9.64
N SER A 57 3.69 -11.73 8.38
CA SER A 57 2.90 -12.52 7.41
C SER A 57 3.55 -13.85 7.09
N ARG A 58 4.89 -13.96 7.10
CA ARG A 58 5.61 -15.23 6.93
C ARG A 58 5.17 -16.28 7.95
N TYR A 59 5.15 -15.93 9.23
CA TYR A 59 4.71 -16.83 10.30
C TYR A 59 3.22 -17.19 10.18
N PHE A 60 2.38 -16.23 9.80
CA PHE A 60 0.97 -16.49 9.55
C PHE A 60 0.78 -17.49 8.41
N VAL A 61 1.42 -17.24 7.27
CA VAL A 61 1.32 -18.10 6.07
C VAL A 61 1.80 -19.51 6.37
N GLU A 62 2.96 -19.67 7.01
CA GLU A 62 3.45 -21.00 7.40
C GLU A 62 2.49 -21.74 8.35
N ARG A 63 1.93 -21.03 9.33
CA ARG A 63 0.97 -21.59 10.29
C ARG A 63 -0.32 -22.04 9.59
N GLU A 64 -0.89 -21.20 8.73
CA GLU A 64 -2.14 -21.52 8.04
C GLU A 64 -1.95 -22.61 6.98
N LEU A 65 -0.84 -22.60 6.22
CA LEU A 65 -0.52 -23.66 5.26
C LEU A 65 -0.49 -25.03 5.94
N ARG A 66 0.16 -25.16 7.09
CA ARG A 66 0.19 -26.43 7.86
C ARG A 66 -1.20 -26.97 8.22
N LYS A 67 -2.21 -26.10 8.39
CA LYS A 67 -3.59 -26.52 8.72
C LYS A 67 -4.34 -27.06 7.50
N VAL A 68 -4.07 -26.54 6.31
CA VAL A 68 -4.80 -26.89 5.07
C VAL A 68 -4.10 -27.97 4.24
N THR A 69 -2.85 -28.32 4.57
CA THR A 69 -2.09 -29.39 3.88
C THR A 69 -2.11 -30.73 4.64
N ARG A 70 -2.88 -30.81 5.73
CA ARG A 70 -3.17 -32.03 6.50
C ARG A 70 -4.63 -32.41 6.31
#